data_AF-A0A3N1GH28-F1
#
_entry.id   AF-A0A3N1GH28-F1
#
_cell.length_a   1.000
_cell.length_b   1.000
_cell.length_c   1.000
_cell.angle_alpha   90.00
_cell.angle_beta   90.00
_cell.angle_gamma   90.00
#
_symmetry.space_group_name_H-M   'P 1'
#
loop_
_entity.id
_entity.type
_entity.pdbx_description
1 polymer ?
#
loop_
_entity_poly.entity_id
_entity_poly.type
_entity_poly.pdbx_seq_one_letter_code
_entity_poly.pdbx_strand_id
1 'polypeptide(L)'
;MQIAADVSTTPSEKDHRVTQLLTSTARTPADPGTARQHWEIVDGWADEASPAQLIREVADDAGWSAHETAADDAGSGSCRLLGPAGTFVEAAWGPHPPTAPDTLEWGTPPARRYRFLLRGPAPAPLTELATRLGRHTAALTAGEADAIWAAMPLTRQFAEPDDTFPGWALIFRDHYVENSVGFLLGMERAGLDPRWIYALAKGDRTRNRDRVHAWFLRRGYASDVLDNSVINGTAGPELQRHALGVLADVERFVHRAHEAGRRVLVVDDGGLLAQGYGSPGRARVDAAIELTVSGLKRIEAVGALDIPVVNLARSGLKTCLGYNEIADSCLRRLRAILPGEKFTGRRVLCLGYGTLGARMARGLRAVGCRVAVVDTDPLMLIEAAEHGFETYRSLPAALAACRPFLVIGNTGEAALAEADLPLLPDGVYLAGFATKDFSVLTDGPLAERATPVPGVGRRYALPHDRTVTLLGDGRSLNLFEYEGIPNRGYDAYRAGTLIAARALCRRPEDFPIGAHTTAVDRIIGESGLFEAYYDRYLADA
;
A
#
# COMPACT_ATOMS: atom_id res chain seq x y z
N MET A 1 7.77 -6.93 55.30
CA MET A 1 6.94 -8.16 55.25
C MET A 1 6.92 -8.61 53.80
N GLN A 2 7.89 -9.46 53.44
CA GLN A 2 8.02 -10.09 52.12
C GLN A 2 7.06 -11.28 52.08
N ILE A 3 6.24 -11.39 51.04
CA ILE A 3 5.57 -12.63 50.69
C ILE A 3 6.02 -12.95 49.27
N ALA A 4 6.97 -13.87 49.17
CA ALA A 4 7.28 -14.58 47.94
C ALA A 4 6.30 -15.75 47.83
N ALA A 5 5.63 -15.87 46.68
CA ALA A 5 4.91 -17.07 46.31
C ALA A 5 5.60 -17.66 45.07
N ASP A 6 6.28 -18.78 45.30
CA ASP A 6 6.75 -19.70 44.27
C ASP A 6 5.57 -20.16 43.41
N VAL A 7 5.68 -19.96 42.10
CA VAL A 7 4.90 -20.74 41.12
C VAL A 7 5.90 -21.41 40.20
N SER A 8 6.32 -22.59 40.64
CA SER A 8 6.95 -23.62 39.82
C SER A 8 5.92 -24.13 38.81
N THR A 9 6.08 -23.76 37.54
CA THR A 9 5.44 -24.46 36.42
C THR A 9 6.49 -25.33 35.73
N THR A 10 6.53 -26.60 36.09
CA THR A 10 7.20 -27.63 35.29
C THR A 10 6.43 -27.83 33.98
N PRO A 11 7.08 -27.79 32.80
CA PRO A 11 6.43 -28.13 31.54
C PRO A 11 6.11 -29.63 31.50
N SER A 12 4.97 -29.99 30.91
CA SER A 12 4.58 -31.39 30.74
C SER A 12 5.51 -32.11 29.75
N GLU A 13 5.72 -33.43 29.93
CA GLU A 13 6.58 -34.27 29.08
C GLU A 13 6.25 -34.24 27.57
N LYS A 14 5.11 -33.67 27.16
CA LYS A 14 4.72 -33.49 25.74
C LYS A 14 5.40 -32.28 25.08
N ASP A 15 5.71 -31.22 25.81
CA ASP A 15 6.42 -30.04 25.27
C ASP A 15 7.89 -30.34 24.94
N HIS A 16 8.46 -31.37 25.59
CA HIS A 16 9.85 -31.75 25.40
C HIS A 16 10.16 -32.31 24.00
N ARG A 17 9.19 -32.89 23.28
CA ARG A 17 9.44 -33.51 21.97
C ARG A 17 9.56 -32.52 20.81
N VAL A 18 8.91 -31.36 20.89
CA VAL A 18 8.96 -30.34 19.82
C VAL A 18 10.13 -29.38 20.02
N THR A 19 10.44 -29.02 21.27
CA THR A 19 11.64 -28.22 21.57
C THR A 19 12.92 -28.98 21.24
N GLN A 20 13.00 -30.30 21.45
CA GLN A 20 14.17 -31.10 21.08
C GLN A 20 14.46 -31.12 19.57
N LEU A 21 13.47 -30.95 18.71
CA LEU A 21 13.67 -30.84 17.25
C LEU A 21 14.19 -29.46 16.83
N LEU A 22 14.00 -28.42 17.67
CA LEU A 22 14.38 -27.04 17.38
C LEU A 22 15.65 -26.58 18.11
N THR A 23 16.11 -27.27 19.16
CA THR A 23 17.31 -26.88 19.94
C THR A 23 18.54 -27.78 19.78
N SER A 24 18.53 -28.80 18.90
CA SER A 24 19.72 -29.64 18.67
C SER A 24 20.75 -28.97 17.74
N THR A 25 21.25 -27.80 18.11
CA THR A 25 22.41 -27.15 17.48
C THR A 25 23.56 -27.07 18.49
N ALA A 26 24.22 -28.19 18.76
CA ALA A 26 25.60 -28.23 19.22
C ALA A 26 26.21 -29.58 18.80
N ARG A 27 27.31 -29.52 18.05
CA ARG A 27 27.95 -30.65 17.36
C ARG A 27 28.62 -31.65 18.31
N THR A 28 28.56 -32.93 17.93
CA THR A 28 29.59 -33.95 18.19
C THR A 28 30.08 -34.49 16.83
N PRO A 29 31.35 -34.88 16.64
CA PRO A 29 31.85 -35.30 15.34
C PRO A 29 31.38 -36.73 14.98
N ALA A 30 30.76 -36.81 13.80
CA ALA A 30 30.65 -37.94 12.87
C ALA A 30 30.54 -39.37 13.45
N ASP A 31 29.30 -39.88 13.49
CA ASP A 31 29.03 -41.31 13.29
C ASP A 31 29.08 -41.60 11.76
N PRO A 32 29.85 -42.58 11.26
CA PRO A 32 30.06 -42.78 9.81
C PRO A 32 28.85 -43.29 9.02
N GLY A 33 27.68 -43.43 9.65
CA GLY A 33 26.46 -43.96 9.03
C GLY A 33 25.31 -42.96 8.82
N THR A 34 25.37 -41.74 9.35
CA THR A 34 24.27 -40.77 9.21
C THR A 34 24.45 -39.93 7.94
N ALA A 35 23.64 -40.18 6.92
CA ALA A 35 23.53 -39.32 5.74
C ALA A 35 23.39 -37.85 6.17
N ARG A 36 24.17 -36.95 5.56
CA ARG A 36 24.17 -35.52 5.86
C ARG A 36 22.76 -34.96 5.63
N GLN A 37 22.12 -34.46 6.69
CA GLN A 37 20.80 -33.84 6.62
C GLN A 37 20.94 -32.35 6.34
N HIS A 38 20.08 -31.84 5.46
CA HIS A 38 19.95 -30.44 5.09
C HIS A 38 18.60 -29.90 5.58
N TRP A 39 18.50 -28.59 5.79
CA TRP A 39 17.24 -27.95 6.15
C TRP A 39 17.10 -26.55 5.56
N GLU A 40 15.85 -26.13 5.39
CA GLU A 40 15.43 -24.78 5.00
C GLU A 40 14.36 -24.30 5.99
N ILE A 41 14.35 -23.00 6.29
CA ILE A 41 13.34 -22.37 7.15
C ILE A 41 12.62 -21.31 6.35
N VAL A 42 11.28 -21.36 6.37
CA VAL A 42 10.42 -20.36 5.76
C VAL A 42 9.51 -19.80 6.83
N ASP A 43 9.58 -18.49 7.06
CA ASP A 43 8.66 -17.78 7.95
C ASP A 43 7.67 -16.98 7.09
N GLY A 44 6.37 -17.13 7.31
CA GLY A 44 5.37 -16.36 6.56
C GLY A 44 3.94 -16.62 7.02
N TRP A 45 2.95 -16.13 6.27
CA TRP A 45 1.55 -16.09 6.70
C TRP A 45 0.74 -17.29 6.20
N ALA A 46 -0.14 -17.81 7.06
CA ALA A 46 -1.12 -18.82 6.70
C ALA A 46 -2.38 -18.66 7.57
N ASP A 47 -3.54 -19.09 7.05
CA ASP A 47 -4.77 -19.18 7.86
C ASP A 47 -4.61 -20.28 8.92
N GLU A 48 -5.18 -20.10 10.11
CA GLU A 48 -4.93 -20.95 11.28
C GLU A 48 -5.29 -22.43 11.03
N ALA A 49 -6.31 -22.66 10.21
CA ALA A 49 -6.76 -24.01 9.82
C ALA A 49 -6.01 -24.61 8.62
N SER A 50 -5.11 -23.86 7.96
CA SER A 50 -4.57 -24.21 6.64
C SER A 50 -3.06 -24.49 6.51
N PRO A 51 -2.17 -24.50 7.52
CA PRO A 51 -0.74 -24.70 7.24
C PRO A 51 -0.44 -26.05 6.57
N ALA A 52 -1.13 -27.12 6.99
CA ALA A 52 -1.04 -28.43 6.37
C ALA A 52 -1.55 -28.43 4.92
N GLN A 53 -2.64 -27.71 4.66
CA GLN A 53 -3.19 -27.56 3.31
C GLN A 53 -2.22 -26.79 2.41
N LEU A 54 -1.61 -25.73 2.93
CA LEU A 54 -0.64 -24.95 2.18
C LEU A 54 0.57 -25.79 1.76
N ILE A 55 1.09 -26.63 2.66
CA ILE A 55 2.19 -27.54 2.32
C ILE A 55 1.76 -28.56 1.25
N ARG A 56 0.51 -29.04 1.31
CA ARG A 56 -0.05 -29.91 0.27
C ARG A 56 -0.14 -29.21 -1.08
N GLU A 57 -0.68 -27.99 -1.13
CA GLU A 57 -0.75 -27.19 -2.36
C GLU A 57 0.65 -26.97 -2.96
N VAL A 58 1.63 -26.59 -2.13
CA VAL A 58 3.02 -26.40 -2.56
C VAL A 58 3.65 -27.70 -3.06
N ALA A 59 3.34 -28.82 -2.41
CA ALA A 59 3.82 -30.14 -2.82
C ALA A 59 3.23 -30.52 -4.18
N ASP A 60 1.90 -30.43 -4.33
CA ASP A 60 1.19 -30.76 -5.56
C ASP A 60 1.68 -29.90 -6.75
N ASP A 61 1.86 -28.59 -6.54
CA ASP A 61 2.41 -27.65 -7.53
C ASP A 61 3.87 -27.97 -7.95
N ALA A 62 4.60 -28.68 -7.10
CA ALA A 62 5.96 -29.16 -7.36
C ALA A 62 6.00 -30.59 -7.93
N GLY A 63 4.85 -31.27 -8.05
CA GLY A 63 4.78 -32.68 -8.42
C GLY A 63 5.20 -33.65 -7.31
N TRP A 64 5.01 -33.25 -6.05
CA TRP A 64 5.22 -34.05 -4.84
C TRP A 64 3.87 -34.47 -4.25
N SER A 65 3.86 -35.53 -3.45
CA SER A 65 2.68 -35.95 -2.70
C SER A 65 2.93 -35.87 -1.20
N ALA A 66 1.96 -35.34 -0.45
CA ALA A 66 2.02 -35.33 1.01
C ALA A 66 1.49 -36.63 1.61
N HIS A 67 2.27 -37.22 2.51
CA HIS A 67 1.97 -38.43 3.27
C HIS A 67 2.15 -38.16 4.77
N GLU A 68 1.53 -39.01 5.61
CA GLU A 68 1.74 -39.02 7.07
C GLU A 68 1.57 -37.63 7.71
N THR A 69 0.50 -36.92 7.35
CA THR A 69 0.23 -35.59 7.93
C THR A 69 -0.32 -35.73 9.35
N ALA A 70 0.37 -35.13 10.32
CA ALA A 70 -0.09 -34.93 11.68
C ALA A 70 -0.20 -33.42 11.96
N ALA A 71 -1.30 -32.99 12.56
CA ALA A 71 -1.46 -31.61 13.02
C ALA A 71 -2.11 -31.64 14.40
N ASP A 72 -1.74 -30.69 15.26
CA ASP A 72 -2.36 -30.50 16.57
C ASP A 72 -3.33 -29.31 16.57
N ASP A 73 -4.15 -29.25 17.62
CA ASP A 73 -5.13 -28.17 17.81
C ASP A 73 -4.48 -26.81 18.08
N ALA A 74 -3.16 -26.77 18.33
CA ALA A 74 -2.39 -25.54 18.54
C ALA A 74 -1.84 -24.96 17.21
N GLY A 75 -2.18 -25.58 16.08
CA GLY A 75 -1.78 -25.15 14.73
C GLY A 75 -0.39 -25.61 14.33
N SER A 76 0.30 -26.44 15.12
CA SER A 76 1.57 -27.07 14.73
C SER A 76 1.32 -28.40 14.03
N GLY A 77 2.30 -28.87 13.28
CA GLY A 77 2.17 -30.16 12.63
C GLY A 77 3.40 -30.55 11.81
N SER A 78 3.29 -31.71 11.18
CA SER A 78 4.30 -32.23 10.27
C SER A 78 3.70 -33.13 9.20
N CYS A 79 4.40 -33.28 8.08
CA CYS A 79 4.09 -34.26 7.06
C CYS A 79 5.36 -34.69 6.32
N ARG A 80 5.28 -35.85 5.67
CA ARG A 80 6.33 -36.34 4.78
C ARG A 80 5.92 -36.10 3.32
N LEU A 81 6.69 -35.32 2.60
CA LEU A 81 6.52 -35.10 1.16
C LEU A 81 7.35 -36.14 0.40
N LEU A 82 6.73 -36.84 -0.54
CA LEU A 82 7.36 -37.79 -1.43
C LEU A 82 7.47 -37.18 -2.82
N GLY A 83 8.70 -37.12 -3.33
CA GLY A 83 9.02 -36.52 -4.62
C GLY A 83 9.40 -37.57 -5.66
N PRO A 84 9.69 -37.11 -6.90
CA PRO A 84 10.16 -37.97 -7.97
C PRO A 84 11.40 -38.79 -7.57
N ALA A 85 11.57 -39.96 -8.21
CA ALA A 85 12.71 -40.86 -7.99
C ALA A 85 12.93 -41.32 -6.53
N GLY A 86 11.87 -41.38 -5.72
CA GLY A 86 11.93 -41.84 -4.33
C GLY A 86 12.57 -40.84 -3.36
N THR A 87 12.70 -39.57 -3.77
CA THR A 87 13.13 -38.50 -2.88
C THR A 87 12.07 -38.21 -1.82
N PHE A 88 12.49 -37.71 -0.66
CA PHE A 88 11.56 -37.30 0.38
C PHE A 88 12.04 -36.04 1.11
N VAL A 89 11.09 -35.26 1.60
CA VAL A 89 11.30 -34.09 2.46
C VAL A 89 10.34 -34.20 3.63
N GLU A 90 10.84 -34.01 4.84
CA GLU A 90 10.03 -33.87 6.04
C GLU A 90 9.72 -32.39 6.23
N ALA A 91 8.44 -32.04 6.27
CA ALA A 91 7.98 -30.70 6.57
C ALA A 91 7.41 -30.68 7.99
N ALA A 92 7.74 -29.66 8.77
CA ALA A 92 7.12 -29.36 10.05
C ALA A 92 6.76 -27.88 10.11
N TRP A 93 5.73 -27.52 10.86
CA TRP A 93 5.33 -26.14 11.04
C TRP A 93 4.81 -25.88 12.44
N GLY A 94 4.82 -24.61 12.84
CA GLY A 94 4.21 -24.15 14.07
C GLY A 94 4.03 -22.63 14.06
N PRO A 95 3.16 -22.10 14.94
CA PRO A 95 2.97 -20.65 15.07
C PRO A 95 4.31 -19.95 15.33
N HIS A 96 4.58 -18.92 14.54
CA HIS A 96 5.70 -18.02 14.78
C HIS A 96 5.19 -16.89 15.68
N PRO A 97 5.69 -16.75 16.92
CA PRO A 97 5.19 -15.73 17.84
C PRO A 97 5.28 -14.35 17.18
N PRO A 98 4.24 -13.50 17.32
CA PRO A 98 4.32 -12.14 16.81
C PRO A 98 5.42 -11.39 17.57
N THR A 99 6.15 -10.54 16.86
CA THR A 99 6.77 -9.37 17.51
C THR A 99 5.67 -8.53 18.13
N ALA A 100 5.98 -7.88 19.27
CA ALA A 100 5.08 -7.13 20.15
C ALA A 100 3.80 -6.59 19.47
N PRO A 101 2.62 -6.70 20.12
CA PRO A 101 1.35 -6.36 19.51
C PRO A 101 1.39 -4.94 18.97
N ASP A 102 1.21 -4.83 17.66
CA ASP A 102 0.98 -3.53 17.05
C ASP A 102 -0.41 -3.08 17.49
N THR A 103 -0.50 -1.96 18.18
CA THR A 103 -1.71 -1.50 18.91
C THR A 103 -2.96 -1.26 18.04
N LEU A 104 -2.90 -1.62 16.75
CA LEU A 104 -3.96 -1.53 15.76
C LEU A 104 -4.47 -2.90 15.26
N GLU A 105 -3.90 -4.03 15.70
CA GLU A 105 -4.32 -5.40 15.31
C GLU A 105 -5.60 -5.89 16.03
N TRP A 106 -6.60 -5.04 16.21
CA TRP A 106 -7.95 -5.51 16.60
C TRP A 106 -8.91 -5.36 15.42
N GLY A 107 -8.65 -6.16 14.40
CA GLY A 107 -9.63 -6.61 13.43
C GLY A 107 -9.24 -8.06 13.13
N THR A 108 -10.14 -9.01 13.37
CA THR A 108 -9.91 -10.44 13.15
C THR A 108 -9.08 -10.69 11.90
N PRO A 109 -7.93 -11.37 11.97
CA PRO A 109 -7.55 -12.24 10.89
C PRO A 109 -7.71 -13.70 11.35
N PRO A 110 -8.22 -14.58 10.50
CA PRO A 110 -7.94 -16.01 10.61
C PRO A 110 -6.46 -16.33 10.34
N ALA A 111 -5.65 -15.37 9.88
CA ALA A 111 -4.24 -15.55 9.52
C ALA A 111 -3.26 -15.28 10.67
N ARG A 112 -2.29 -16.18 10.85
CA ARG A 112 -1.16 -16.04 11.77
C ARG A 112 0.14 -16.21 11.01
N ARG A 113 1.23 -15.72 11.60
CA ARG A 113 2.58 -16.04 11.10
C ARG A 113 2.95 -17.44 11.56
N TYR A 114 3.48 -18.25 10.65
CA TYR A 114 3.98 -19.59 10.89
C TYR A 114 5.45 -19.70 10.52
N ARG A 115 6.16 -20.59 11.19
CA ARG A 115 7.47 -21.08 10.80
C ARG A 115 7.30 -22.46 10.20
N PHE A 116 7.86 -22.65 9.01
CA PHE A 116 7.94 -23.92 8.31
C PHE A 116 9.39 -24.38 8.26
N LEU A 117 9.64 -25.61 8.69
CA LEU A 117 10.93 -26.29 8.63
C LEU A 117 10.83 -27.40 7.59
N LEU A 118 11.65 -27.34 6.54
CA LEU A 118 11.81 -28.42 5.57
C LEU A 118 13.15 -29.11 5.83
N ARG A 119 13.15 -30.43 5.95
CA ARG A 119 14.34 -31.26 6.22
C ARG A 119 14.45 -32.42 5.25
N GLY A 120 15.65 -32.73 4.77
CA GLY A 120 15.86 -33.84 3.85
C GLY A 120 17.32 -34.13 3.52
N PRO A 121 17.58 -35.22 2.78
CA PRO A 121 18.93 -35.70 2.49
C PRO A 121 19.66 -34.90 1.39
N ALA A 122 18.94 -34.08 0.62
CA ALA A 122 19.50 -33.32 -0.51
C ALA A 122 19.02 -31.85 -0.50
N PRO A 123 19.90 -30.88 -0.83
CA PRO A 123 19.56 -29.46 -0.75
C PRO A 123 18.62 -29.00 -1.87
N ALA A 124 18.76 -29.49 -3.10
CA ALA A 124 18.00 -28.97 -4.24
C ALA A 124 16.47 -29.08 -4.08
N PRO A 125 15.90 -30.23 -3.67
CA PRO A 125 14.48 -30.34 -3.35
C PRO A 125 14.01 -29.39 -2.24
N LEU A 126 14.83 -29.18 -1.22
CA LEU A 126 14.51 -28.30 -0.10
C LEU A 126 14.44 -26.85 -0.57
N THR A 127 15.44 -26.39 -1.32
CA THR A 127 15.47 -25.03 -1.85
C THR A 127 14.30 -24.78 -2.81
N GLU A 128 13.92 -25.76 -3.63
CA GLU A 128 12.74 -25.64 -4.50
C GLU A 128 11.44 -25.46 -3.68
N LEU A 129 11.17 -26.40 -2.77
CA LEU A 129 9.95 -26.37 -1.94
C LEU A 129 9.93 -25.14 -1.03
N ALA A 130 11.07 -24.75 -0.45
CA ALA A 130 11.19 -23.54 0.37
C ALA A 130 10.91 -22.27 -0.46
N THR A 131 11.43 -22.20 -1.69
CA THR A 131 11.17 -21.07 -2.59
C THR A 131 9.68 -20.97 -2.92
N ARG A 132 9.02 -22.09 -3.25
CA ARG A 132 7.58 -22.13 -3.53
C ARG A 132 6.77 -21.77 -2.29
N LEU A 133 7.07 -22.37 -1.14
CA LEU A 133 6.42 -22.07 0.12
C LEU A 133 6.58 -20.59 0.52
N GLY A 134 7.77 -20.02 0.30
CA GLY A 134 8.03 -18.60 0.48
C GLY A 134 7.11 -17.72 -0.38
N ARG A 135 6.89 -18.09 -1.65
CA ARG A 135 5.95 -17.36 -2.52
C ARG A 135 4.52 -17.41 -2.02
N HIS A 136 4.04 -18.57 -1.56
CA HIS A 136 2.67 -18.70 -1.08
C HIS A 136 2.44 -17.98 0.26
N THR A 137 3.41 -18.06 1.17
CA THR A 137 3.34 -17.45 2.50
C THR A 137 3.65 -15.94 2.52
N ALA A 138 4.19 -15.40 1.42
CA ALA A 138 4.38 -13.98 1.23
C ALA A 138 3.06 -13.25 0.89
N ALA A 139 2.13 -13.92 0.20
CA ALA A 139 0.85 -13.33 -0.19
C ALA A 139 -0.09 -13.08 1.02
N LEU A 140 -1.11 -12.26 0.80
CA LEU A 140 -2.30 -12.28 1.66
C LEU A 140 -2.95 -13.67 1.61
N THR A 141 -3.48 -14.13 2.74
CA THR A 141 -4.24 -15.37 2.81
C THR A 141 -5.63 -15.19 2.20
N ALA A 142 -6.34 -16.31 1.98
CA ALA A 142 -7.73 -16.25 1.54
C ALA A 142 -8.61 -15.55 2.59
N GLY A 143 -8.41 -15.88 3.87
CA GLY A 143 -9.15 -15.26 4.96
C GLY A 143 -8.89 -13.75 5.12
N GLU A 144 -7.66 -13.28 4.91
CA GLU A 144 -7.37 -11.84 4.86
C GLU A 144 -8.08 -11.16 3.68
N ALA A 145 -8.02 -11.75 2.47
CA ALA A 145 -8.71 -11.22 1.30
C ALA A 145 -10.23 -11.16 1.49
N ASP A 146 -10.83 -12.18 2.12
CA ASP A 146 -12.25 -12.21 2.48
C ASP A 146 -12.60 -11.13 3.53
N ALA A 147 -11.72 -10.89 4.50
CA ALA A 147 -11.91 -9.84 5.50
C ALA A 147 -11.83 -8.44 4.87
N ILE A 148 -10.86 -8.19 3.97
CA ILE A 148 -10.76 -6.96 3.18
C ILE A 148 -12.04 -6.74 2.38
N TRP A 149 -12.48 -7.78 1.66
CA TRP A 149 -13.72 -7.73 0.89
C TRP A 149 -14.93 -7.44 1.78
N ALA A 150 -15.06 -8.11 2.92
CA ALA A 150 -16.13 -7.87 3.89
C ALA A 150 -16.12 -6.45 4.48
N ALA A 151 -14.94 -5.83 4.56
CA ALA A 151 -14.77 -4.45 5.01
C ALA A 151 -15.09 -3.40 3.93
N MET A 152 -15.53 -3.80 2.73
CA MET A 152 -15.88 -2.91 1.62
C MET A 152 -17.33 -3.11 1.13
N PRO A 153 -18.35 -2.93 2.00
CA PRO A 153 -19.75 -3.23 1.69
C PRO A 153 -20.35 -2.45 0.51
N LEU A 154 -19.93 -1.20 0.27
CA LEU A 154 -20.42 -0.43 -0.88
C LEU A 154 -19.82 -0.98 -2.17
N THR A 155 -18.51 -1.21 -2.22
CA THR A 155 -17.87 -1.84 -3.38
C THR A 155 -18.51 -3.19 -3.68
N ARG A 156 -18.83 -3.98 -2.65
CA ARG A 156 -19.59 -5.24 -2.77
C ARG A 156 -20.94 -5.06 -3.44
N GLN A 157 -21.73 -4.09 -2.97
CA GLN A 157 -23.07 -3.81 -3.48
C GLN A 157 -23.03 -3.43 -4.97
N PHE A 158 -22.01 -2.68 -5.40
CA PHE A 158 -21.91 -2.22 -6.79
C PHE A 158 -21.11 -3.16 -7.70
N ALA A 159 -20.55 -4.26 -7.18
CA ALA A 159 -19.76 -5.24 -7.94
C ALA A 159 -20.60 -6.38 -8.54
N GLU A 160 -21.92 -6.20 -8.69
CA GLU A 160 -22.77 -7.20 -9.35
C GLU A 160 -22.31 -7.46 -10.80
N PRO A 161 -22.27 -8.73 -11.23
CA PRO A 161 -21.84 -9.08 -12.58
C PRO A 161 -22.85 -8.62 -13.63
N ASP A 162 -22.34 -8.10 -14.73
CA ASP A 162 -23.11 -7.83 -15.94
C ASP A 162 -22.22 -8.01 -17.20
N ASP A 163 -22.79 -7.78 -18.38
CA ASP A 163 -22.10 -7.98 -19.66
C ASP A 163 -21.09 -6.86 -20.02
N THR A 164 -20.81 -5.93 -19.09
CA THR A 164 -19.96 -4.76 -19.38
C THR A 164 -18.48 -5.12 -19.46
N PHE A 165 -17.93 -5.81 -18.46
CA PHE A 165 -16.49 -6.09 -18.34
C PHE A 165 -15.95 -7.33 -19.07
N PRO A 166 -16.74 -8.36 -19.45
CA PRO A 166 -16.21 -9.52 -20.17
C PRO A 166 -15.46 -9.20 -21.47
N GLY A 167 -15.76 -8.08 -22.14
CA GLY A 167 -15.05 -7.58 -23.33
C GLY A 167 -13.86 -6.67 -23.06
N TRP A 168 -13.43 -6.53 -21.80
CA TRP A 168 -12.38 -5.61 -21.38
C TRP A 168 -11.20 -6.32 -20.71
N ALA A 169 -10.07 -5.63 -20.71
CA ALA A 169 -8.89 -5.84 -19.90
C ALA A 169 -8.65 -4.58 -19.06
N LEU A 170 -8.00 -4.72 -17.91
CA LEU A 170 -7.72 -3.63 -16.98
C LEU A 170 -6.23 -3.50 -16.72
N ILE A 171 -5.73 -2.27 -16.83
CA ILE A 171 -4.47 -1.86 -16.21
C ILE A 171 -4.81 -0.97 -15.02
N PHE A 172 -4.45 -1.40 -13.82
CA PHE A 172 -4.70 -0.69 -12.57
C PHE A 172 -3.38 -0.22 -11.98
N ARG A 173 -3.10 1.08 -12.01
CA ARG A 173 -1.90 1.65 -11.42
C ARG A 173 -2.24 2.52 -10.21
N ASP A 174 -1.85 2.07 -9.02
CA ASP A 174 -2.19 2.73 -7.76
C ASP A 174 -1.22 2.31 -6.63
N HIS A 175 -1.47 2.80 -5.42
CA HIS A 175 -0.86 2.34 -4.18
C HIS A 175 -1.23 0.87 -3.92
N TYR A 176 -0.24 0.07 -3.52
CA TYR A 176 -0.49 -1.32 -3.11
C TYR A 176 -0.86 -1.36 -1.63
N VAL A 177 -2.17 -1.32 -1.37
CA VAL A 177 -2.79 -1.33 -0.05
C VAL A 177 -3.98 -2.29 -0.06
N GLU A 178 -4.51 -2.63 1.11
CA GLU A 178 -5.66 -3.54 1.24
C GLU A 178 -6.87 -3.12 0.38
N ASN A 179 -7.23 -1.84 0.34
CA ASN A 179 -8.38 -1.40 -0.47
C ASN A 179 -8.16 -1.52 -2.00
N SER A 180 -6.92 -1.72 -2.46
CA SER A 180 -6.60 -2.06 -3.85
C SER A 180 -6.94 -3.52 -4.16
N VAL A 181 -6.71 -4.41 -3.20
CA VAL A 181 -7.16 -5.82 -3.26
C VAL A 181 -8.67 -5.90 -3.34
N GLY A 182 -9.37 -5.21 -2.43
CA GLY A 182 -10.83 -5.20 -2.43
C GLY A 182 -11.44 -4.57 -3.70
N PHE A 183 -10.81 -3.53 -4.28
CA PHE A 183 -11.24 -2.97 -5.55
C PHE A 183 -11.10 -3.95 -6.72
N LEU A 184 -9.95 -4.62 -6.87
CA LEU A 184 -9.74 -5.57 -7.96
C LEU A 184 -10.62 -6.81 -7.81
N LEU A 185 -10.87 -7.29 -6.58
CA LEU A 185 -11.89 -8.30 -6.31
C LEU A 185 -13.29 -7.84 -6.74
N GLY A 186 -13.61 -6.56 -6.56
CA GLY A 186 -14.84 -5.96 -7.05
C GLY A 186 -14.93 -5.97 -8.58
N MET A 187 -13.85 -5.61 -9.28
CA MET A 187 -13.79 -5.66 -10.75
C MET A 187 -13.95 -7.10 -11.27
N GLU A 188 -13.33 -8.08 -10.62
CA GLU A 188 -13.50 -9.49 -10.97
C GLU A 188 -14.95 -9.95 -10.82
N ARG A 189 -15.58 -9.66 -9.67
CA ARG A 189 -16.98 -10.04 -9.42
C ARG A 189 -17.96 -9.34 -10.34
N ALA A 190 -17.60 -8.16 -10.84
CA ALA A 190 -18.36 -7.45 -11.86
C ALA A 190 -18.21 -8.07 -13.27
N GLY A 191 -17.36 -9.10 -13.45
CA GLY A 191 -17.23 -9.88 -14.69
C GLY A 191 -15.89 -9.75 -15.40
N LEU A 192 -14.90 -9.07 -14.82
CA LEU A 192 -13.56 -8.97 -15.40
C LEU A 192 -12.76 -10.25 -15.16
N ASP A 193 -12.20 -10.85 -16.21
CA ASP A 193 -11.39 -12.06 -16.09
C ASP A 193 -10.01 -11.73 -15.48
N PRO A 194 -9.58 -12.41 -14.39
CA PRO A 194 -8.31 -12.16 -13.71
C PRO A 194 -7.07 -12.15 -14.60
N ARG A 195 -7.07 -12.95 -15.68
CA ARG A 195 -5.94 -13.04 -16.62
C ARG A 195 -5.76 -11.76 -17.44
N TRP A 196 -6.77 -10.92 -17.46
CA TRP A 196 -6.80 -9.62 -18.15
C TRP A 196 -6.75 -8.47 -17.15
N ILE A 197 -6.07 -8.67 -16.03
CA ILE A 197 -5.73 -7.62 -15.05
C ILE A 197 -4.21 -7.48 -14.97
N TYR A 198 -3.73 -6.26 -15.15
CA TYR A 198 -2.35 -5.86 -14.86
C TYR A 198 -2.36 -4.79 -13.76
N ALA A 199 -1.88 -5.15 -12.57
CA ALA A 199 -1.70 -4.22 -11.46
C ALA A 199 -0.28 -3.61 -11.47
N LEU A 200 -0.16 -2.31 -11.23
CA LEU A 200 1.11 -1.60 -11.18
C LEU A 200 1.22 -0.81 -9.88
N ALA A 201 2.21 -1.13 -9.06
CA ALA A 201 2.52 -0.34 -7.88
C ALA A 201 3.21 0.96 -8.30
N LYS A 202 2.78 2.09 -7.74
CA LYS A 202 3.43 3.40 -7.98
C LYS A 202 4.62 3.70 -7.07
N GLY A 203 5.09 2.70 -6.31
CA GLY A 203 6.37 2.72 -5.61
C GLY A 203 6.37 3.23 -4.17
N ASP A 204 5.21 3.48 -3.57
CA ASP A 204 5.15 3.85 -2.15
C ASP A 204 5.57 2.69 -1.24
N ARG A 205 6.06 3.03 -0.05
CA ARG A 205 6.50 2.07 0.97
C ARG A 205 5.37 1.63 1.89
N THR A 206 4.21 1.26 1.34
CA THR A 206 3.06 0.83 2.16
C THR A 206 3.37 -0.49 2.87
N ARG A 207 2.77 -0.69 4.06
CA ARG A 207 3.14 -1.77 5.00
C ARG A 207 3.02 -3.17 4.38
N ASN A 208 1.96 -3.46 3.65
CA ASN A 208 1.68 -4.77 3.06
C ASN A 208 1.97 -4.84 1.55
N ARG A 209 2.72 -3.88 0.97
CA ARG A 209 2.88 -3.80 -0.50
C ARG A 209 3.37 -5.08 -1.17
N ASP A 210 4.34 -5.76 -0.55
CA ASP A 210 4.93 -6.98 -1.11
C ASP A 210 3.94 -8.15 -1.00
N ARG A 211 3.12 -8.16 0.08
CA ARG A 211 2.06 -9.15 0.28
C ARG A 211 0.91 -8.96 -0.70
N VAL A 212 0.52 -7.70 -0.95
CA VAL A 212 -0.47 -7.33 -1.97
C VAL A 212 0.04 -7.71 -3.36
N HIS A 213 1.30 -7.41 -3.69
CA HIS A 213 1.92 -7.81 -4.95
C HIS A 213 1.91 -9.33 -5.14
N ALA A 214 2.37 -10.09 -4.14
CA ALA A 214 2.37 -11.54 -4.17
C ALA A 214 0.94 -12.12 -4.27
N TRP A 215 -0.03 -11.49 -3.61
CA TRP A 215 -1.44 -11.87 -3.73
C TRP A 215 -1.98 -11.66 -5.15
N PHE A 216 -1.68 -10.54 -5.81
CA PHE A 216 -2.07 -10.31 -7.21
C PHE A 216 -1.50 -11.37 -8.14
N LEU A 217 -0.22 -11.72 -8.00
CA LEU A 217 0.40 -12.79 -8.79
C LEU A 217 -0.29 -14.14 -8.53
N ARG A 218 -0.56 -14.48 -7.26
CA ARG A 218 -1.24 -15.72 -6.89
C ARG A 218 -2.68 -15.77 -7.42
N ARG A 219 -3.39 -14.64 -7.44
CA ARG A 219 -4.76 -14.54 -7.95
C ARG A 219 -4.86 -14.76 -9.46
N GLY A 220 -3.74 -14.58 -10.18
CA GLY A 220 -3.61 -14.75 -11.62
C GLY A 220 -3.46 -13.44 -12.41
N TYR A 221 -3.24 -12.32 -11.73
CA TYR A 221 -2.98 -11.03 -12.38
C TYR A 221 -1.52 -10.94 -12.83
N ALA A 222 -1.24 -10.07 -13.80
CA ALA A 222 0.08 -9.48 -13.92
C ALA A 222 0.27 -8.41 -12.84
N SER A 223 1.48 -8.29 -12.28
CA SER A 223 1.78 -7.32 -11.22
C SER A 223 3.25 -6.92 -11.27
N ASP A 224 3.54 -5.63 -11.25
CA ASP A 224 4.90 -5.10 -11.15
C ASP A 224 4.91 -3.66 -10.58
N VAL A 225 6.05 -2.97 -10.58
CA VAL A 225 6.24 -1.62 -10.06
C VAL A 225 6.59 -0.66 -11.19
N LEU A 226 5.76 0.37 -11.38
CA LEU A 226 6.07 1.54 -12.21
C LEU A 226 6.14 2.78 -11.31
N ASP A 227 7.31 2.97 -10.69
CA ASP A 227 7.53 3.97 -9.64
C ASP A 227 7.33 5.41 -10.14
N ASN A 228 6.69 6.24 -9.32
CA ASN A 228 6.56 7.68 -9.58
C ASN A 228 7.89 8.41 -9.81
N SER A 229 9.00 7.98 -9.21
CA SER A 229 10.33 8.55 -9.43
C SER A 229 10.79 8.39 -10.88
N VAL A 230 10.38 7.31 -11.57
CA VAL A 230 10.63 7.15 -13.01
C VAL A 230 9.79 8.14 -13.80
N ILE A 231 8.49 8.24 -13.48
CA ILE A 231 7.56 9.19 -14.12
C ILE A 231 8.02 10.64 -13.94
N ASN A 232 8.59 10.96 -12.78
CA ASN A 232 9.09 12.29 -12.43
C ASN A 232 10.51 12.57 -12.95
N GLY A 233 11.20 11.58 -13.52
CA GLY A 233 12.60 11.73 -13.96
C GLY A 233 13.64 11.82 -12.83
N THR A 234 13.29 11.41 -11.61
CA THR A 234 14.18 11.43 -10.43
C THR A 234 14.75 10.05 -10.07
N ALA A 235 14.31 8.99 -10.74
CA ALA A 235 14.80 7.63 -10.51
C ALA A 235 16.25 7.44 -10.97
N GLY A 236 17.00 6.62 -10.21
CA GLY A 236 18.33 6.17 -10.59
C GLY A 236 18.32 5.16 -11.76
N PRO A 237 19.50 4.85 -12.35
CA PRO A 237 19.60 4.05 -13.58
C PRO A 237 19.02 2.63 -13.49
N GLU A 238 19.06 2.01 -12.32
CA GLU A 238 18.52 0.66 -12.11
C GLU A 238 16.98 0.65 -12.19
N LEU A 239 16.32 1.55 -11.46
CA LEU A 239 14.87 1.72 -11.51
C LEU A 239 14.39 2.11 -12.92
N GLN A 240 15.15 2.95 -13.63
CA GLN A 240 14.85 3.28 -15.02
C GLN A 240 14.91 2.04 -15.94
N ARG A 241 15.94 1.20 -15.81
CA ARG A 241 16.04 -0.05 -16.59
C ARG A 241 14.91 -1.02 -16.27
N HIS A 242 14.56 -1.18 -15.00
CA HIS A 242 13.43 -2.01 -14.58
C HIS A 242 12.13 -1.51 -15.23
N ALA A 243 11.86 -0.20 -15.15
CA ALA A 243 10.67 0.39 -15.72
C ALA A 243 10.57 0.24 -17.24
N LEU A 244 11.68 0.23 -17.99
CA LEU A 244 11.65 -0.09 -19.42
C LEU A 244 11.14 -1.51 -19.69
N GLY A 245 11.56 -2.49 -18.88
CA GLY A 245 11.04 -3.85 -18.95
C GLY A 245 9.54 -3.90 -18.63
N VAL A 246 9.12 -3.24 -17.54
CA VAL A 246 7.71 -3.16 -17.15
C VAL A 246 6.85 -2.53 -18.24
N LEU A 247 7.29 -1.43 -18.84
CA LEU A 247 6.56 -0.77 -19.93
C LEU A 247 6.45 -1.66 -21.16
N ALA A 248 7.51 -2.37 -21.54
CA ALA A 248 7.46 -3.34 -22.62
C ALA A 248 6.49 -4.50 -22.31
N ASP A 249 6.39 -4.91 -21.04
CA ASP A 249 5.47 -5.96 -20.59
C ASP A 249 4.01 -5.48 -20.64
N VAL A 250 3.76 -4.23 -20.27
CA VAL A 250 2.45 -3.58 -20.39
C VAL A 250 2.05 -3.47 -21.87
N GLU A 251 2.94 -3.06 -22.77
CA GLU A 251 2.66 -3.03 -24.21
C GLU A 251 2.28 -4.42 -24.74
N ARG A 252 3.02 -5.47 -24.37
CA ARG A 252 2.66 -6.85 -24.74
C ARG A 252 1.31 -7.27 -24.18
N PHE A 253 0.97 -6.85 -22.96
CA PHE A 253 -0.34 -7.11 -22.37
C PHE A 253 -1.47 -6.43 -23.17
N VAL A 254 -1.30 -5.15 -23.54
CA VAL A 254 -2.26 -4.40 -24.38
C VAL A 254 -2.46 -5.10 -25.72
N HIS A 255 -1.37 -5.45 -26.41
CA HIS A 255 -1.45 -6.15 -27.70
C HIS A 255 -2.20 -7.48 -27.60
N ARG A 256 -1.87 -8.33 -26.61
CA ARG A 256 -2.59 -9.60 -26.40
C ARG A 256 -4.07 -9.41 -26.11
N ALA A 257 -4.43 -8.34 -25.38
CA ALA A 257 -5.83 -8.05 -25.09
C ALA A 257 -6.59 -7.72 -26.38
N HIS A 258 -6.05 -6.86 -27.23
CA HIS A 258 -6.63 -6.52 -28.53
C HIS A 258 -6.71 -7.73 -29.47
N GLU A 259 -5.67 -8.55 -29.54
CA GLU A 259 -5.68 -9.81 -30.33
C GLU A 259 -6.77 -10.78 -29.86
N ALA A 260 -7.06 -10.80 -28.56
CA ALA A 260 -8.16 -11.56 -27.97
C ALA A 260 -9.55 -10.87 -28.13
N GLY A 261 -9.63 -9.76 -28.88
CA GLY A 261 -10.86 -9.01 -29.12
C GLY A 261 -11.35 -8.18 -27.93
N ARG A 262 -10.46 -7.84 -27.00
CA ARG A 262 -10.78 -7.06 -25.79
C ARG A 262 -10.31 -5.63 -25.90
N ARG A 263 -11.06 -4.70 -25.31
CA ARG A 263 -10.62 -3.30 -25.10
C ARG A 263 -9.82 -3.16 -23.80
N VAL A 264 -8.99 -2.14 -23.66
CA VAL A 264 -8.17 -1.90 -22.47
C VAL A 264 -8.64 -0.64 -21.73
N LEU A 265 -9.08 -0.82 -20.49
CA LEU A 265 -9.34 0.26 -19.53
C LEU A 265 -8.09 0.49 -18.68
N VAL A 266 -7.73 1.75 -18.47
CA VAL A 266 -6.71 2.14 -17.48
C VAL A 266 -7.37 2.85 -16.31
N VAL A 267 -7.12 2.38 -15.09
CA VAL A 267 -7.38 3.14 -13.87
C VAL A 267 -6.03 3.62 -13.33
N ASP A 268 -5.75 4.92 -13.48
CA ASP A 268 -4.42 5.49 -13.28
C ASP A 268 -4.39 6.50 -12.14
N ASP A 269 -3.39 6.35 -11.28
CA ASP A 269 -2.89 7.40 -10.40
C ASP A 269 -1.72 8.13 -11.09
N GLY A 270 -2.03 8.79 -12.21
CA GLY A 270 -1.18 9.78 -12.87
C GLY A 270 0.16 9.33 -13.42
N GLY A 271 0.35 8.05 -13.72
CA GLY A 271 1.65 7.51 -14.16
C GLY A 271 1.66 7.02 -15.59
N LEU A 272 0.81 6.05 -15.90
CA LEU A 272 0.84 5.37 -17.19
C LEU A 272 0.39 6.27 -18.33
N LEU A 273 -0.67 7.05 -18.12
CA LEU A 273 -1.15 8.03 -19.10
C LEU A 273 -0.11 9.12 -19.35
N ALA A 274 0.67 9.49 -18.33
CA ALA A 274 1.80 10.41 -18.46
C ALA A 274 2.97 9.82 -19.28
N GLN A 275 2.96 8.52 -19.57
CA GLN A 275 3.88 7.88 -20.53
C GLN A 275 3.26 7.82 -21.94
N GLY A 276 2.20 8.57 -22.23
CA GLY A 276 1.62 8.72 -23.57
C GLY A 276 0.79 7.53 -24.06
N TYR A 277 0.36 6.63 -23.17
CA TYR A 277 -0.52 5.50 -23.52
C TYR A 277 -1.90 5.94 -24.07
N GLY A 278 -2.33 7.16 -23.75
CA GLY A 278 -3.53 7.77 -24.31
C GLY A 278 -3.29 8.71 -25.49
N SER A 279 -2.04 8.87 -25.95
CA SER A 279 -1.67 9.84 -26.98
C SER A 279 -1.77 9.27 -28.40
N PRO A 280 -1.97 10.12 -29.43
CA PRO A 280 -2.01 9.68 -30.82
C PRO A 280 -0.77 8.88 -31.25
N GLY A 281 -0.98 7.75 -31.93
CA GLY A 281 0.08 6.97 -32.57
C GLY A 281 0.90 6.05 -31.65
N ARG A 282 0.53 5.87 -30.38
CA ARG A 282 1.12 4.88 -29.45
C ARG A 282 0.25 3.63 -29.28
N ALA A 283 0.76 2.60 -28.61
CA ALA A 283 -0.02 1.42 -28.21
C ALA A 283 -1.27 1.88 -27.46
N ARG A 284 -2.43 1.71 -28.09
CA ARG A 284 -3.66 2.40 -27.71
C ARG A 284 -4.31 1.66 -26.54
N VAL A 285 -4.42 2.31 -25.39
CA VAL A 285 -5.51 1.93 -24.47
C VAL A 285 -6.82 2.53 -25.00
N ASP A 286 -7.98 2.02 -24.57
CA ASP A 286 -9.26 2.39 -25.17
C ASP A 286 -10.04 3.42 -24.34
N ALA A 287 -9.82 3.42 -23.02
CA ALA A 287 -10.45 4.34 -22.09
C ALA A 287 -9.60 4.46 -20.82
N ALA A 288 -9.73 5.57 -20.09
CA ALA A 288 -9.07 5.69 -18.80
C ALA A 288 -9.87 6.45 -17.73
N ILE A 289 -9.50 6.21 -16.47
CA ILE A 289 -9.96 6.94 -15.29
C ILE A 289 -8.71 7.48 -14.58
N GLU A 290 -8.63 8.80 -14.42
CA GLU A 290 -7.55 9.45 -13.64
C GLU A 290 -8.03 9.74 -12.21
N LEU A 291 -7.24 9.29 -11.23
CA LEU A 291 -7.57 9.32 -9.81
C LEU A 291 -7.01 10.54 -9.05
N THR A 292 -6.06 11.28 -9.62
CA THR A 292 -5.33 12.36 -8.92
C THR A 292 -5.17 13.66 -9.70
N VAL A 293 -5.13 14.78 -8.96
CA VAL A 293 -4.91 16.10 -9.55
C VAL A 293 -3.51 16.22 -10.15
N SER A 294 -2.51 15.63 -9.48
CA SER A 294 -1.13 15.60 -9.99
C SER A 294 -1.02 14.79 -11.30
N GLY A 295 -1.79 13.72 -11.44
CA GLY A 295 -1.88 12.95 -12.67
C GLY A 295 -2.44 13.76 -13.83
N LEU A 296 -3.54 14.49 -13.61
CA LEU A 296 -4.09 15.40 -14.63
C LEU A 296 -3.06 16.41 -15.11
N LYS A 297 -2.32 17.06 -14.20
CA LYS A 297 -1.24 18.00 -14.57
C LYS A 297 -0.18 17.34 -15.45
N ARG A 298 0.20 16.09 -15.16
CA ARG A 298 1.18 15.34 -15.96
C ARG A 298 0.63 14.99 -17.33
N ILE A 299 -0.63 14.55 -17.40
CA ILE A 299 -1.30 14.21 -18.66
C ILE A 299 -1.42 15.45 -19.56
N GLU A 300 -1.81 16.60 -18.99
CA GLU A 300 -1.87 17.89 -19.70
C GLU A 300 -0.49 18.28 -20.28
N ALA A 301 0.60 18.02 -19.55
CA ALA A 301 1.95 18.31 -20.01
C ALA A 301 2.43 17.42 -21.17
N VAL A 302 1.85 16.22 -21.33
CA VAL A 302 2.17 15.29 -22.43
C VAL A 302 1.44 15.68 -23.73
N GLY A 303 0.33 16.42 -23.62
CA GLY A 303 -0.39 16.99 -24.77
C GLY A 303 -1.72 16.28 -25.05
N ALA A 304 -2.07 16.18 -26.34
CA ALA A 304 -3.38 15.68 -26.74
C ALA A 304 -3.58 14.19 -26.42
N LEU A 305 -4.82 13.87 -26.02
CA LEU A 305 -5.31 12.51 -25.82
C LEU A 305 -6.17 12.10 -27.02
N ASP A 306 -6.17 10.80 -27.34
CA ASP A 306 -6.97 10.16 -28.38
C ASP A 306 -8.07 9.24 -27.80
N ILE A 307 -8.21 9.25 -26.47
CA ILE A 307 -9.11 8.39 -25.71
C ILE A 307 -10.00 9.23 -24.78
N PRO A 308 -11.17 8.71 -24.38
CA PRO A 308 -11.91 9.28 -23.27
C PRO A 308 -11.18 9.04 -21.94
N VAL A 309 -10.97 10.10 -21.18
CA VAL A 309 -10.43 10.05 -19.81
C VAL A 309 -11.45 10.64 -18.85
N VAL A 310 -11.88 9.82 -17.89
CA VAL A 310 -12.82 10.21 -16.86
C VAL A 310 -12.05 10.71 -15.63
N ASN A 311 -12.35 11.93 -15.18
CA ASN A 311 -11.62 12.59 -14.09
C ASN A 311 -12.31 12.37 -12.75
N LEU A 312 -11.86 11.36 -12.01
CA LEU A 312 -12.34 11.09 -10.66
C LEU A 312 -11.67 11.98 -9.61
N ALA A 313 -10.47 12.50 -9.91
CA ALA A 313 -9.65 13.30 -9.02
C ALA A 313 -10.34 14.57 -8.49
N ARG A 314 -11.18 15.20 -9.33
CA ARG A 314 -11.90 16.44 -9.01
C ARG A 314 -13.39 16.22 -8.70
N SER A 315 -13.85 14.97 -8.65
CA SER A 315 -15.24 14.64 -8.37
C SER A 315 -15.70 15.10 -6.98
N GLY A 316 -17.01 15.32 -6.84
CA GLY A 316 -17.67 15.52 -5.56
C GLY A 316 -17.40 14.36 -4.58
N LEU A 317 -17.37 13.12 -5.09
CA LEU A 317 -17.02 11.93 -4.30
C LEU A 317 -15.62 12.04 -3.67
N LYS A 318 -14.58 12.38 -4.45
CA LYS A 318 -13.23 12.54 -3.92
C LYS A 318 -13.13 13.71 -2.95
N THR A 319 -13.69 14.86 -3.32
CA THR A 319 -13.53 16.13 -2.59
C THR A 319 -14.33 16.19 -1.30
N CYS A 320 -15.55 15.65 -1.27
CA CYS A 320 -16.45 15.70 -0.13
C CYS A 320 -16.26 14.52 0.84
N LEU A 321 -16.05 13.31 0.32
CA LEU A 321 -15.88 12.10 1.14
C LEU A 321 -14.41 11.70 1.26
N GLY A 322 -13.72 11.53 0.13
CA GLY A 322 -12.36 10.97 0.09
C GLY A 322 -11.31 11.78 0.85
N TYR A 323 -11.29 13.11 0.72
CA TYR A 323 -10.27 13.95 1.38
C TYR A 323 -10.40 14.01 2.91
N ASN A 324 -11.57 13.73 3.49
CA ASN A 324 -11.71 13.62 4.95
C ASN A 324 -10.93 12.40 5.45
N GLU A 325 -11.10 11.26 4.79
CA GLU A 325 -10.44 9.99 5.09
C GLU A 325 -8.94 10.03 4.81
N ILE A 326 -8.52 10.74 3.76
CA ILE A 326 -7.10 11.03 3.48
C ILE A 326 -6.50 11.83 4.64
N ALA A 327 -7.14 12.93 5.05
CA ALA A 327 -6.63 13.79 6.13
C ALA A 327 -6.57 13.06 7.48
N ASP A 328 -7.58 12.25 7.80
CA ASP A 328 -7.57 11.39 8.98
C ASP A 328 -6.41 10.38 8.94
N SER A 329 -6.21 9.70 7.81
CA SER A 329 -5.07 8.80 7.58
C SER A 329 -3.72 9.49 7.81
N CYS A 330 -3.56 10.70 7.27
CA CYS A 330 -2.38 11.53 7.48
C CYS A 330 -2.13 11.83 8.96
N LEU A 331 -3.17 12.25 9.70
CA LEU A 331 -3.07 12.56 11.11
C LEU A 331 -2.77 11.32 11.98
N ARG A 332 -3.44 10.19 11.70
CA ARG A 332 -3.17 8.92 12.39
C ARG A 332 -1.74 8.46 12.18
N ARG A 333 -1.24 8.49 10.94
CA ARG A 333 0.14 8.08 10.66
C ARG A 333 1.15 9.02 11.30
N LEU A 334 0.92 10.33 11.23
CA LEU A 334 1.76 11.33 11.88
C LEU A 334 1.88 11.09 13.40
N ARG A 335 0.79 10.74 14.06
CA ARG A 335 0.82 10.39 15.49
C ARG A 335 1.52 9.05 15.75
N ALA A 336 1.27 8.05 14.92
CA ALA A 336 1.85 6.71 15.07
C ALA A 336 3.37 6.71 14.87
N ILE A 337 3.90 7.55 13.97
CA ILE A 337 5.35 7.61 13.70
C ILE A 337 6.12 8.43 14.73
N LEU A 338 5.43 9.27 15.52
CA LEU A 338 5.99 10.08 16.60
C LEU A 338 5.34 9.76 17.97
N PRO A 339 5.39 8.50 18.44
CA PRO A 339 4.65 8.08 19.63
C PRO A 339 5.14 8.74 20.93
N GLY A 340 6.40 9.18 20.97
CA GLY A 340 7.01 9.84 22.12
C GLY A 340 6.85 11.37 22.14
N GLU A 341 6.33 11.97 21.07
CA GLU A 341 6.22 13.43 20.98
C GLU A 341 4.92 13.94 21.60
N LYS A 342 5.01 15.03 22.37
CA LYS A 342 3.83 15.79 22.80
C LYS A 342 3.35 16.67 21.65
N PHE A 343 2.07 16.58 21.27
CA PHE A 343 1.47 17.46 20.26
C PHE A 343 0.69 18.62 20.89
N THR A 344 -0.14 18.33 21.89
CA THR A 344 -1.03 19.31 22.54
C THR A 344 -0.27 20.50 23.11
N GLY A 345 -0.72 21.71 22.75
CA GLY A 345 -0.15 23.00 23.15
C GLY A 345 1.06 23.45 22.33
N ARG A 346 1.66 22.58 21.51
CA ARG A 346 2.83 22.93 20.70
C ARG A 346 2.44 23.54 19.36
N ARG A 347 3.38 24.27 18.78
CA ARG A 347 3.20 24.99 17.52
C ARG A 347 3.52 24.10 16.31
N VAL A 348 2.57 24.01 15.39
CA VAL A 348 2.71 23.31 14.11
C VAL A 348 2.52 24.33 12.99
N LEU A 349 3.40 24.29 11.99
CA LEU A 349 3.28 25.12 10.80
C LEU A 349 2.76 24.29 9.63
N CYS A 350 1.65 24.69 9.02
CA CYS A 350 1.11 24.08 7.81
C CYS A 350 1.46 24.92 6.59
N LEU A 351 2.12 24.31 5.61
CA LEU A 351 2.42 24.89 4.31
C LEU A 351 1.39 24.38 3.30
N GLY A 352 0.57 25.28 2.79
CA GLY A 352 -0.60 24.97 1.97
C GLY A 352 -1.86 24.78 2.81
N TYR A 353 -2.93 25.49 2.43
CA TYR A 353 -4.26 25.47 3.03
C TYR A 353 -5.36 25.12 2.01
N GLY A 354 -5.00 24.44 0.92
CA GLY A 354 -5.97 23.85 -0.01
C GLY A 354 -6.77 22.68 0.61
N THR A 355 -7.41 21.86 -0.24
CA THR A 355 -8.34 20.79 0.18
C THR A 355 -7.83 19.89 1.32
N LEU A 356 -6.59 19.41 1.22
CA LEU A 356 -5.96 18.62 2.28
C LEU A 356 -5.47 19.49 3.44
N GLY A 357 -4.80 20.60 3.14
CA GLY A 357 -4.19 21.50 4.12
C GLY A 357 -5.18 22.05 5.14
N ALA A 358 -6.37 22.48 4.68
CA ALA A 358 -7.42 22.98 5.57
C ALA A 358 -7.93 21.90 6.55
N ARG A 359 -8.04 20.65 6.09
CA ARG A 359 -8.45 19.50 6.92
C ARG A 359 -7.36 19.11 7.91
N MET A 360 -6.10 19.09 7.47
CA MET A 360 -4.94 18.85 8.33
C MET A 360 -4.83 19.89 9.44
N ALA A 361 -4.98 21.18 9.11
CA ALA A 361 -4.95 22.27 10.09
C ALA A 361 -6.07 22.13 11.13
N ARG A 362 -7.30 21.83 10.70
CA ARG A 362 -8.45 21.58 11.60
C ARG A 362 -8.22 20.36 12.51
N GLY A 363 -7.74 19.25 11.95
CA GLY A 363 -7.43 18.02 12.71
C GLY A 363 -6.34 18.21 13.75
N LEU A 364 -5.24 18.88 13.38
CA LEU A 364 -4.16 19.21 14.31
C LEU A 364 -4.63 20.14 15.44
N ARG A 365 -5.46 21.15 15.13
CA ARG A 365 -6.08 22.00 16.14
C ARG A 365 -7.01 21.21 17.07
N ALA A 366 -7.78 20.25 16.54
CA ALA A 366 -8.65 19.39 17.34
C ALA A 366 -7.86 18.50 18.34
N VAL A 367 -6.63 18.10 17.99
CA VAL A 367 -5.69 17.41 18.91
C VAL A 367 -5.01 18.38 19.90
N GLY A 368 -5.30 19.68 19.79
CA GLY A 368 -4.84 20.74 20.68
C GLY A 368 -3.52 21.40 20.26
N CYS A 369 -3.07 21.21 19.00
CA CYS A 369 -1.92 21.96 18.46
C CYS A 369 -2.29 23.43 18.24
N ARG A 370 -1.29 24.31 18.36
CA ARG A 370 -1.36 25.71 17.91
C ARG A 370 -0.91 25.77 16.46
N VAL A 371 -1.85 25.85 15.54
CA VAL A 371 -1.57 25.76 14.10
C VAL A 371 -1.43 27.14 13.49
N ALA A 372 -0.32 27.35 12.77
CA ALA A 372 -0.11 28.49 11.88
C ALA A 372 -0.09 28.02 10.43
N VAL A 373 -0.46 28.90 9.50
CA VAL A 373 -0.63 28.60 8.08
C VAL A 373 0.20 29.57 7.22
N VAL A 374 0.86 29.02 6.22
CA VAL A 374 1.48 29.75 5.11
C VAL A 374 0.92 29.20 3.81
N ASP A 375 0.51 30.08 2.91
CA ASP A 375 0.04 29.76 1.57
C ASP A 375 0.50 30.85 0.60
N THR A 376 0.68 30.50 -0.67
CA THR A 376 0.99 31.46 -1.74
C THR A 376 -0.25 32.15 -2.26
N ASP A 377 -1.45 31.55 -2.10
CA ASP A 377 -2.73 32.14 -2.44
C ASP A 377 -3.26 33.00 -1.28
N PRO A 378 -3.42 34.33 -1.48
CA PRO A 378 -3.98 35.22 -0.47
C PRO A 378 -5.39 34.83 -0.01
N LEU A 379 -6.20 34.23 -0.89
CA LEU A 379 -7.56 33.80 -0.52
C LEU A 379 -7.51 32.65 0.48
N MET A 380 -6.60 31.70 0.30
CA MET A 380 -6.39 30.59 1.24
C MET A 380 -5.89 31.09 2.61
N LEU A 381 -5.05 32.13 2.62
CA LEU A 381 -4.65 32.80 3.87
C LEU A 381 -5.83 33.51 4.55
N ILE A 382 -6.67 34.24 3.80
CA ILE A 382 -7.86 34.91 4.35
C ILE A 382 -8.81 33.87 4.95
N GLU A 383 -9.12 32.80 4.22
CA GLU A 383 -9.97 31.71 4.68
C GLU A 383 -9.39 31.03 5.95
N ALA A 384 -8.08 30.78 6.00
CA ALA A 384 -7.45 30.24 7.19
C ALA A 384 -7.58 31.17 8.40
N ALA A 385 -7.40 32.48 8.20
CA ALA A 385 -7.55 33.48 9.26
C ALA A 385 -9.00 33.56 9.76
N GLU A 386 -9.99 33.54 8.88
CA GLU A 386 -11.42 33.51 9.24
C GLU A 386 -11.79 32.23 10.00
N HIS A 387 -11.14 31.11 9.68
CA HIS A 387 -11.25 29.87 10.46
C HIS A 387 -10.49 29.89 11.79
N GLY A 388 -9.84 31.00 12.16
CA GLY A 388 -9.15 31.20 13.44
C GLY A 388 -7.73 30.64 13.50
N PHE A 389 -7.05 30.48 12.36
CA PHE A 389 -5.64 30.13 12.30
C PHE A 389 -4.75 31.38 12.22
N GLU A 390 -3.55 31.30 12.81
CA GLU A 390 -2.54 32.34 12.61
C GLU A 390 -1.94 32.21 11.20
N THR A 391 -1.86 33.30 10.45
CA THR A 391 -1.48 33.26 9.03
C THR A 391 -0.28 34.15 8.73
N TYR A 392 0.61 33.67 7.87
CA TYR A 392 1.81 34.39 7.48
C TYR A 392 1.95 34.41 5.96
N ARG A 393 2.30 35.57 5.40
CA ARG A 393 2.53 35.73 3.95
C ARG A 393 3.83 35.11 3.46
N SER A 394 4.76 34.81 4.37
CA SER A 394 6.04 34.19 4.01
C SER A 394 6.48 33.18 5.05
N LEU A 395 7.11 32.11 4.57
CA LEU A 395 7.69 31.07 5.40
C LEU A 395 8.76 31.62 6.39
N PRO A 396 9.71 32.48 5.98
CA PRO A 396 10.65 33.09 6.92
C PRO A 396 9.99 33.82 8.10
N ALA A 397 8.91 34.58 7.86
CA ALA A 397 8.18 35.26 8.92
C ALA A 397 7.50 34.26 9.87
N ALA A 398 6.89 33.22 9.31
CA ALA A 398 6.27 32.15 10.10
C ALA A 398 7.29 31.41 10.97
N LEU A 399 8.44 31.02 10.42
CA LEU A 399 9.49 30.31 11.16
C LEU A 399 10.05 31.14 12.32
N ALA A 400 10.28 32.43 12.08
CA ALA A 400 10.78 33.36 13.10
C ALA A 400 9.79 33.53 14.26
N ALA A 401 8.50 33.69 13.96
CA ALA A 401 7.48 33.95 14.97
C ALA A 401 6.98 32.68 15.68
N CYS A 402 6.81 31.58 14.93
CA CYS A 402 6.25 30.34 15.46
C CYS A 402 7.29 29.45 16.13
N ARG A 403 8.50 29.32 15.57
CA ARG A 403 9.49 28.30 15.96
C ARG A 403 8.83 26.91 16.14
N PRO A 404 8.19 26.37 15.08
CA PRO A 404 7.40 25.15 15.17
C PRO A 404 8.27 23.94 15.51
N PHE A 405 7.70 22.93 16.17
CA PHE A 405 8.37 21.63 16.31
C PHE A 405 8.12 20.71 15.11
N LEU A 406 7.08 21.01 14.35
CA LEU A 406 6.61 20.23 13.22
C LEU A 406 6.14 21.16 12.11
N VAL A 407 6.61 20.90 10.90
CA VAL A 407 6.16 21.55 9.66
C VAL A 407 5.46 20.50 8.79
N ILE A 408 4.25 20.82 8.35
CA ILE A 408 3.44 19.98 7.48
C ILE A 408 3.48 20.54 6.07
N GLY A 409 3.83 19.71 5.09
CA GLY A 409 3.68 20.02 3.67
C GLY A 409 2.35 19.48 3.14
N ASN A 410 1.59 20.33 2.45
CA ASN A 410 0.36 19.96 1.75
C ASN A 410 0.23 20.74 0.42
N THR A 411 1.34 21.12 -0.21
CA THR A 411 1.32 22.08 -1.34
C THR A 411 1.18 21.38 -2.68
N GLY A 412 1.66 20.13 -2.78
CA GLY A 412 1.75 19.42 -4.05
C GLY A 412 2.93 19.85 -4.93
N GLU A 413 3.73 20.81 -4.46
CA GLU A 413 4.93 21.35 -5.11
C GLU A 413 6.06 21.49 -4.06
N ALA A 414 7.20 22.09 -4.41
CA ALA A 414 8.26 22.34 -3.43
C ALA A 414 7.78 23.33 -2.34
N ALA A 415 7.66 22.87 -1.10
CA ALA A 415 7.21 23.67 0.04
C ALA A 415 8.37 24.41 0.73
N LEU A 416 9.62 23.97 0.53
CA LEU A 416 10.84 24.63 1.01
C LEU A 416 11.81 24.90 -0.15
N ALA A 417 12.47 26.04 -0.12
CA ALA A 417 13.67 26.31 -0.90
C ALA A 417 14.94 26.05 -0.09
N GLU A 418 16.09 25.94 -0.75
CA GLU A 418 17.39 25.76 -0.07
C GLU A 418 17.69 26.91 0.91
N ALA A 419 17.28 28.13 0.56
CA ALA A 419 17.42 29.33 1.39
C ALA A 419 16.59 29.28 2.68
N ASP A 420 15.57 28.42 2.77
CA ASP A 420 14.74 28.26 3.97
C ASP A 420 15.37 27.29 4.98
N LEU A 421 16.26 26.39 4.54
CA LEU A 421 16.87 25.39 5.41
C LEU A 421 17.59 26.01 6.61
N PRO A 422 18.38 27.10 6.46
CA PRO A 422 18.99 27.79 7.60
C PRO A 422 18.00 28.54 8.50
N LEU A 423 16.71 28.58 8.20
CA LEU A 423 15.69 29.23 9.04
C LEU A 423 14.94 28.22 9.92
N LEU A 424 15.06 26.93 9.60
CA LEU A 424 14.39 25.86 10.35
C LEU A 424 14.88 25.79 11.80
N PRO A 425 13.98 25.63 12.79
CA PRO A 425 14.35 25.37 14.17
C PRO A 425 15.17 24.08 14.28
N ASP A 426 16.10 24.05 15.24
CA ASP A 426 16.83 22.82 15.55
C ASP A 426 15.86 21.71 16.02
N GLY A 427 16.09 20.49 15.53
CA GLY A 427 15.30 19.31 15.86
C GLY A 427 13.88 19.30 15.28
N VAL A 428 13.55 20.20 14.34
CA VAL A 428 12.21 20.24 13.73
C VAL A 428 11.91 18.98 12.92
N TYR A 429 10.66 18.53 12.98
CA TYR A 429 10.14 17.46 12.12
C TYR A 429 9.48 18.04 10.87
N LEU A 430 9.70 17.41 9.72
CA LEU A 430 9.04 17.73 8.46
C LEU A 430 8.17 16.54 8.04
N ALA A 431 6.88 16.76 7.80
CA ALA A 431 5.93 15.73 7.40
C ALA A 431 5.26 16.12 6.07
N GLY A 432 5.68 15.49 4.98
CA GLY A 432 5.10 15.75 3.65
C GLY A 432 3.89 14.86 3.39
N PHE A 433 2.82 15.42 2.85
CA PHE A 433 1.64 14.67 2.42
C PHE A 433 1.38 14.81 0.92
N ALA A 434 2.32 15.42 0.20
CA ALA A 434 2.50 15.32 -1.23
C ALA A 434 3.98 15.08 -1.58
N THR A 435 4.24 14.35 -2.67
CA THR A 435 5.58 13.87 -3.03
C THR A 435 6.63 14.97 -3.22
N LYS A 436 6.23 16.20 -3.55
CA LYS A 436 7.17 17.30 -3.82
C LYS A 436 7.43 18.22 -2.62
N ASP A 437 6.67 18.09 -1.52
CA ASP A 437 6.68 19.10 -0.44
C ASP A 437 8.09 19.40 0.08
N PHE A 438 8.92 18.37 0.27
CA PHE A 438 10.27 18.50 0.82
C PHE A 438 11.36 18.00 -0.13
N SER A 439 11.13 18.12 -1.46
CA SER A 439 12.03 17.60 -2.48
C SER A 439 13.45 18.15 -2.41
N VAL A 440 13.64 19.35 -1.85
CA VAL A 440 14.97 19.96 -1.58
C VAL A 440 15.87 19.06 -0.72
N LEU A 441 15.28 18.17 0.10
CA LEU A 441 16.01 17.22 0.93
C LEU A 441 16.21 15.85 0.26
N THR A 442 15.47 15.53 -0.80
CA THR A 442 15.40 14.17 -1.37
C THR A 442 15.98 14.07 -2.78
N ASP A 443 15.96 15.16 -3.54
CA ASP A 443 16.23 15.15 -4.99
C ASP A 443 17.61 15.75 -5.33
N GLY A 444 18.44 16.02 -4.32
CA GLY A 444 19.74 16.69 -4.48
C GLY A 444 20.85 16.12 -3.57
N PRO A 445 22.03 16.78 -3.53
CA PRO A 445 23.21 16.28 -2.80
C PRO A 445 22.98 16.18 -1.28
N LEU A 446 21.98 16.87 -0.74
CA LEU A 446 21.57 16.71 0.67
C LEU A 446 21.03 15.32 0.96
N ALA A 447 20.43 14.64 -0.01
CA ALA A 447 19.91 13.29 0.14
C ALA A 447 21.02 12.31 0.55
N GLU A 448 22.19 12.40 -0.08
CA GLU A 448 23.34 11.52 0.20
C GLU A 448 23.90 11.70 1.62
N ARG A 449 23.65 12.85 2.24
CA ARG A 449 24.15 13.22 3.57
C ARG A 449 23.18 12.86 4.69
N ALA A 450 22.02 12.29 4.36
CA ALA A 450 21.00 11.97 5.34
C ALA A 450 21.35 10.71 6.15
N THR A 451 21.15 10.77 7.47
CA THR A 451 21.26 9.59 8.35
C THR A 451 19.88 8.96 8.54
N PRO A 452 19.71 7.65 8.27
CA PRO A 452 18.45 6.95 8.54
C PRO A 452 18.10 7.00 10.04
N VAL A 453 16.81 7.23 10.34
CA VAL A 453 16.24 7.09 11.69
C VAL A 453 15.26 5.91 11.62
N PRO A 454 15.63 4.72 12.14
CA PRO A 454 14.82 3.51 12.00
C PRO A 454 13.37 3.72 12.43
N GLY A 455 12.43 3.32 11.58
CA GLY A 455 10.99 3.46 11.79
C GLY A 455 10.41 4.87 11.67
N VAL A 456 11.25 5.91 11.52
CA VAL A 456 10.81 7.31 11.53
C VAL A 456 11.06 8.01 10.18
N GLY A 457 12.24 7.89 9.60
CA GLY A 457 12.57 8.59 8.35
C GLY A 457 14.06 8.92 8.22
N ARG A 458 14.39 10.16 7.88
CA ARG A 458 15.76 10.60 7.59
C ARG A 458 16.11 11.89 8.32
N ARG A 459 17.28 11.92 8.96
CA ARG A 459 17.84 13.10 9.63
C ARG A 459 18.89 13.77 8.76
N TYR A 460 18.84 15.09 8.67
CA TYR A 460 19.77 15.92 7.91
C TYR A 460 20.48 16.88 8.86
N ALA A 461 21.79 17.01 8.68
CA ALA A 461 22.57 18.06 9.31
C ALA A 461 22.46 19.35 8.48
N LEU A 462 22.14 20.45 9.16
CA LEU A 462 22.01 21.79 8.60
C LEU A 462 23.17 22.68 9.12
N PRO A 463 23.40 23.85 8.51
CA PRO A 463 24.40 24.79 9.00
C PRO A 463 24.16 25.22 10.46
N HIS A 464 25.25 25.51 11.18
CA HIS A 464 25.26 25.91 12.60
C HIS A 464 24.84 24.79 13.57
N ASP A 465 25.31 23.57 13.33
CA ASP A 465 25.07 22.37 14.16
C ASP A 465 23.59 22.06 14.42
N ARG A 466 22.72 22.45 13.50
CA ARG A 466 21.28 22.15 13.57
C ARG A 466 20.95 20.87 12.85
N THR A 467 19.85 20.26 13.28
CA THR A 467 19.31 19.06 12.66
C THR A 467 17.84 19.21 12.28
N VAL A 468 17.45 18.53 11.22
CA VAL A 468 16.04 18.39 10.82
C VAL A 468 15.75 16.91 10.55
N THR A 469 14.55 16.45 10.90
CA THR A 469 14.12 15.08 10.62
C THR A 469 12.94 15.09 9.65
N LEU A 470 13.17 14.63 8.42
CA LEU A 470 12.10 14.34 7.46
C LEU A 470 11.46 13.01 7.83
N LEU A 471 10.16 13.03 8.09
CA LEU A 471 9.39 11.82 8.39
C LEU A 471 9.12 11.05 7.11
N GLY A 472 9.34 9.74 7.15
CA GLY A 472 9.28 8.88 5.98
C GLY A 472 10.44 9.07 5.01
N ASP A 473 10.17 8.83 3.72
CA ASP A 473 11.15 8.84 2.64
C ASP A 473 11.05 10.07 1.73
N GLY A 474 10.23 11.06 2.11
CA GLY A 474 9.95 12.26 1.31
C GLY A 474 8.73 12.15 0.41
N ARG A 475 8.08 10.98 0.35
CA ARG A 475 6.77 10.81 -0.29
C ARG A 475 5.65 11.11 0.72
N SER A 476 4.41 10.82 0.34
CA SER A 476 3.27 11.05 1.24
C SER A 476 3.37 10.17 2.48
N LEU A 477 3.53 10.80 3.65
CA LEU A 477 3.83 10.12 4.91
C LEU A 477 2.75 9.10 5.30
N ASN A 478 1.50 9.34 4.94
CA ASN A 478 0.39 8.42 5.24
C ASN A 478 0.51 7.05 4.54
N LEU A 479 1.45 6.90 3.61
CA LEU A 479 1.73 5.66 2.88
C LEU A 479 3.13 5.10 3.19
N PHE A 480 3.88 5.72 4.10
CA PHE A 480 5.19 5.25 4.51
C PHE A 480 5.08 4.27 5.67
N GLU A 481 5.39 3.00 5.40
CA GLU A 481 5.31 1.84 6.30
C GLU A 481 3.94 1.79 7.00
N TYR A 482 2.88 2.10 6.25
CA TYR A 482 1.50 2.21 6.71
C TYR A 482 0.51 1.84 5.61
N GLU A 483 -0.68 1.32 5.98
CA GLU A 483 -1.73 0.93 5.03
C GLU A 483 -2.51 2.13 4.46
N GLY A 484 -2.34 3.32 5.04
CA GLY A 484 -3.03 4.51 4.57
C GLY A 484 -4.48 4.58 5.06
N ILE A 485 -5.42 4.58 4.12
CA ILE A 485 -6.84 4.85 4.39
C ILE A 485 -7.55 3.53 4.74
N PRO A 486 -8.37 3.47 5.80
CA PRO A 486 -9.05 2.24 6.19
C PRO A 486 -10.00 1.78 5.09
N ASN A 487 -10.19 0.46 4.95
CA ASN A 487 -11.02 -0.12 3.89
C ASN A 487 -12.43 0.49 3.84
N ARG A 488 -13.11 0.60 4.99
CA ARG A 488 -14.45 1.25 5.08
C ARG A 488 -14.43 2.75 4.75
N GLY A 489 -13.35 3.45 5.07
CA GLY A 489 -13.20 4.88 4.76
C GLY A 489 -13.03 5.12 3.27
N TYR A 490 -12.29 4.25 2.57
CA TYR A 490 -12.05 4.38 1.13
C TYR A 490 -13.05 3.64 0.24
N ASP A 491 -13.93 2.83 0.84
CA ASP A 491 -14.90 1.98 0.17
C ASP A 491 -15.79 2.74 -0.81
N ALA A 492 -16.38 3.87 -0.39
CA ALA A 492 -17.22 4.70 -1.26
C ALA A 492 -16.45 5.20 -2.49
N TYR A 493 -15.18 5.56 -2.32
CA TYR A 493 -14.35 5.99 -3.44
C TYR A 493 -14.10 4.85 -4.42
N ARG A 494 -13.79 3.64 -3.93
CA ARG A 494 -13.59 2.44 -4.78
C ARG A 494 -14.88 1.99 -5.48
N ALA A 495 -16.01 2.03 -4.79
CA ALA A 495 -17.33 1.79 -5.37
C ALA A 495 -17.63 2.80 -6.49
N GLY A 496 -17.38 4.08 -6.25
CA GLY A 496 -17.51 5.13 -7.27
C GLY A 496 -16.57 4.94 -8.48
N THR A 497 -15.32 4.50 -8.25
CA THR A 497 -14.41 4.13 -9.35
C THR A 497 -14.97 2.98 -10.18
N LEU A 498 -15.53 1.95 -9.54
CA LEU A 498 -16.14 0.81 -10.24
C LEU A 498 -17.36 1.26 -11.05
N ILE A 499 -18.23 2.07 -10.46
CA ILE A 499 -19.42 2.64 -11.14
C ILE A 499 -19.01 3.47 -12.36
N ALA A 500 -18.00 4.34 -12.20
CA ALA A 500 -17.47 5.14 -13.30
C ALA A 500 -16.84 4.26 -14.39
N ALA A 501 -16.09 3.22 -14.01
CA ALA A 501 -15.53 2.24 -14.94
C ALA A 501 -16.62 1.51 -15.72
N ARG A 502 -17.68 1.06 -15.05
CA ARG A 502 -18.81 0.39 -15.70
C ARG A 502 -19.50 1.33 -16.68
N ALA A 503 -19.79 2.57 -16.29
CA ALA A 503 -20.42 3.55 -17.17
C ALA A 503 -19.56 3.83 -18.42
N LEU A 504 -18.25 4.06 -18.22
CA LEU A 504 -17.30 4.30 -19.30
C LEU A 504 -17.19 3.09 -20.24
N CYS A 505 -17.07 1.88 -19.71
CA CYS A 505 -16.89 0.66 -20.50
C CYS A 505 -18.16 0.23 -21.25
N ARG A 506 -19.35 0.53 -20.71
CA ARG A 506 -20.64 0.17 -21.32
C ARG A 506 -20.95 1.01 -22.55
N ARG A 507 -20.72 2.32 -22.49
CA ARG A 507 -20.94 3.26 -23.61
C ARG A 507 -19.77 4.25 -23.74
N PRO A 508 -18.58 3.81 -24.20
CA PRO A 508 -17.44 4.70 -24.38
C PRO A 508 -17.75 5.88 -25.31
N GLU A 509 -18.65 5.71 -26.26
CA GLU A 509 -19.12 6.72 -27.20
C GLU A 509 -19.84 7.91 -26.55
N ASP A 510 -20.36 7.75 -25.33
CA ASP A 510 -20.97 8.85 -24.56
C ASP A 510 -19.91 9.81 -23.98
N PHE A 511 -18.63 9.42 -24.03
CA PHE A 511 -17.51 10.20 -23.50
C PHE A 511 -16.67 10.72 -24.66
N PRO A 512 -16.59 12.05 -24.87
CA PRO A 512 -15.74 12.60 -25.91
C PRO A 512 -14.27 12.25 -25.66
N ILE A 513 -13.43 12.40 -26.68
CA ILE A 513 -11.97 12.33 -26.49
C ILE A 513 -11.52 13.45 -25.55
N GLY A 514 -10.56 13.15 -24.66
CA GLY A 514 -10.02 14.09 -23.67
C GLY A 514 -10.48 13.81 -22.24
N ALA A 515 -10.07 14.70 -21.32
CA ALA A 515 -10.36 14.56 -19.89
C ALA A 515 -11.68 15.25 -19.49
N HIS A 516 -12.59 14.52 -18.85
CA HIS A 516 -13.95 15.00 -18.51
C HIS A 516 -14.25 14.87 -17.02
N THR A 517 -14.66 15.97 -16.38
CA THR A 517 -15.06 16.02 -14.97
C THR A 517 -16.55 15.84 -14.76
N THR A 518 -17.39 16.55 -15.52
CA THR A 518 -18.83 16.67 -15.24
C THR A 518 -19.61 15.37 -15.37
N ALA A 519 -19.18 14.48 -16.26
CA ALA A 519 -19.85 13.19 -16.48
C ALA A 519 -19.82 12.31 -15.21
N VAL A 520 -18.73 12.38 -14.44
CA VAL A 520 -18.52 11.57 -13.23
C VAL A 520 -19.53 11.87 -12.15
N ASP A 521 -19.71 13.14 -11.82
CA ASP A 521 -20.59 13.52 -10.71
C ASP A 521 -22.04 13.15 -11.01
N ARG A 522 -22.46 13.29 -12.28
CA ARG A 522 -23.78 12.81 -12.73
C ARG A 522 -23.91 11.31 -12.58
N ILE A 523 -22.96 10.54 -13.11
CA ILE A 523 -22.96 9.07 -13.05
C ILE A 523 -23.02 8.58 -11.60
N ILE A 524 -22.22 9.16 -10.72
CA ILE A 524 -22.19 8.77 -9.31
C ILE A 524 -23.47 9.20 -8.61
N GLY A 525 -23.96 10.42 -8.85
CA GLY A 525 -25.21 10.92 -8.27
C GLY A 525 -26.43 10.07 -8.65
N GLU A 526 -26.50 9.57 -9.89
CA GLU A 526 -27.59 8.74 -10.39
C GLU A 526 -27.46 7.25 -9.99
N SER A 527 -26.30 6.83 -9.47
CA SER A 527 -26.03 5.42 -9.18
C SER A 527 -26.67 4.88 -7.89
N GLY A 528 -27.15 5.77 -7.01
CA GLY A 528 -27.58 5.40 -5.65
C GLY A 528 -26.42 5.19 -4.66
N LEU A 529 -25.16 5.44 -5.04
CA LEU A 529 -24.01 5.30 -4.15
C LEU A 529 -24.12 6.17 -2.89
N PHE A 530 -24.59 7.41 -3.01
CA PHE A 530 -24.71 8.31 -1.85
C PHE A 530 -25.82 7.88 -0.90
N GLU A 531 -26.95 7.39 -1.40
CA GLU A 531 -28.01 6.81 -0.58
C GLU A 531 -27.49 5.55 0.13
N ALA A 532 -26.83 4.64 -0.60
CA ALA A 532 -26.22 3.46 -0.01
C ALA A 532 -25.16 3.80 1.07
N TYR A 533 -24.35 4.83 0.84
CA TYR A 533 -23.40 5.34 1.84
C TYR A 533 -24.13 5.86 3.08
N TYR A 534 -25.16 6.68 2.88
CA TYR A 534 -25.96 7.25 3.94
C TYR A 534 -26.62 6.15 4.76
N ASP A 535 -27.35 5.24 4.11
CA ASP A 535 -28.03 4.11 4.75
C ASP A 535 -27.06 3.21 5.52
N ARG A 536 -25.85 3.03 5.01
CA ARG A 536 -24.86 2.13 5.64
C ARG A 536 -24.17 2.73 6.85
N TYR A 537 -23.86 4.02 6.81
CA TYR A 537 -22.95 4.65 7.78
C TYR A 537 -23.60 5.75 8.62
N LEU A 538 -24.74 6.30 8.19
CA LEU A 538 -25.35 7.49 8.78
C LEU A 538 -26.82 7.30 9.19
N ALA A 539 -27.60 6.51 8.44
CA ALA A 539 -28.97 6.17 8.84
C ALA A 539 -28.92 5.11 9.94
N ASP A 540 -29.28 5.52 11.17
CA ASP A 540 -29.47 4.72 12.38
C ASP A 540 -28.79 3.32 12.37
N ALA A 541 -27.48 3.33 12.63
CA ALA A 541 -26.69 2.17 13.04
C ALA A 541 -27.07 1.68 14.45
#